data_AF-A0A8H7F2M4-F1
#
_entry.id   AF-A0A8H7F2M4-F1
#
_cell.length_a   1.000
_cell.length_b   1.000
_cell.length_c   1.000
_cell.angle_alpha   90.00
_cell.angle_beta   90.00
_cell.angle_gamma   90.00
#
_symmetry.space_group_name_H-M   'P 1'
#
loop_
_entity.id
_entity.type
_entity.pdbx_description
1 polymer ?
#
loop_
_entity_poly.entity_id
_entity_poly.type
_entity_poly.pdbx_seq_one_letter_code
_entity_poly.pdbx_strand_id
1 'polypeptide(L)'
;MFPLPRTCHEQFPWGHFQFVRALAYSASIVVLGLLNAEADGAHFGAANWNGSRKLQYSRFREGECGIKAQPPYRTRPMRRELLFGERKDSDTYDAGAPFAPFKTQRLWGAYSPYYSVEEYSPPPDDCRLTQVNIIQRHGARYPTFSLSVRMAKALLKLQAAEHYIDPRLQFVSDYRYDLGTDDLLPFGEFQTYESGRKAFVRYDSLSSGENLPFVRASGSDRVIKSAFKWIDGFSSASHNTLKPVLALIIPEKDGWNNTLEDKSCPNAGQSEKEVQKWQSIYAKPIADQLNAAAYGLPENLTAEDAESLIALCALDTVAKEEYSQFCQLFSEEDFKGYEYSMDLEKFYYTGYGSPLGSVQGVGYINELLARLTDQPVQDHTQTNRTLDSKPETFPLGRGIYIDFSHDNLMVAVISAMGMTGNHIKAQSDTRPILDPTRYQENRDWYISKFVPFSGRMVVERMECGNARAAGRFGNASLERGQRDGSGSAVYVRILVDDAVQDLGICKGSKDGLCTLEDFVESQRYARENGQGDWEECFK
;
A
#
# COMPACT_ATOMS: atom_id res chain seq x y z
N MET A 1 40.38 -31.83 52.37
CA MET A 1 41.27 -32.70 51.58
C MET A 1 40.47 -33.21 50.40
N PHE A 2 40.83 -32.81 49.19
CA PHE A 2 40.45 -33.50 47.94
C PHE A 2 41.04 -34.92 47.96
N PRO A 3 40.44 -35.92 47.27
CA PRO A 3 40.54 -35.98 45.81
C PRO A 3 39.34 -36.54 45.03
N LEU A 4 39.20 -36.06 43.79
CA LEU A 4 38.60 -36.80 42.65
C LEU A 4 39.60 -37.87 42.17
N PRO A 5 39.16 -38.97 41.51
CA PRO A 5 39.15 -38.94 40.04
C PRO A 5 38.10 -39.83 39.31
N ARG A 6 37.71 -39.32 38.12
CA ARG A 6 37.59 -39.98 36.78
C ARG A 6 36.92 -41.36 36.66
N THR A 7 35.85 -41.47 35.86
CA THR A 7 35.80 -41.96 34.44
C THR A 7 34.39 -42.41 34.06
N CYS A 8 34.00 -42.17 32.81
CA CYS A 8 32.85 -42.81 32.14
C CYS A 8 33.25 -44.19 31.60
N HIS A 9 32.38 -45.21 31.73
CA HIS A 9 31.94 -46.13 30.66
C HIS A 9 30.94 -47.20 31.18
N GLU A 10 29.86 -47.38 30.40
CA GLU A 10 29.08 -48.61 30.11
C GLU A 10 28.26 -49.36 31.19
N GLN A 11 26.93 -49.49 30.98
CA GLN A 11 26.29 -50.68 30.38
C GLN A 11 24.75 -50.51 30.17
N PHE A 12 24.31 -50.92 28.97
CA PHE A 12 22.99 -51.06 28.28
C PHE A 12 21.81 -51.73 29.06
N PRO A 13 20.52 -51.86 28.55
CA PRO A 13 20.04 -51.71 27.15
C PRO A 13 18.58 -51.20 26.84
N TRP A 14 18.30 -51.04 25.52
CA TRP A 14 17.02 -51.09 24.74
C TRP A 14 15.92 -50.01 24.91
N GLY A 15 15.69 -49.23 23.84
CA GLY A 15 14.51 -48.38 23.65
C GLY A 15 14.70 -47.34 22.54
N HIS A 16 14.55 -47.76 21.29
CA HIS A 16 14.86 -46.98 20.07
C HIS A 16 13.66 -46.16 19.57
N PHE A 17 13.95 -44.98 19.03
CA PHE A 17 13.15 -44.14 18.11
C PHE A 17 11.94 -43.36 18.66
N GLN A 18 12.21 -42.10 19.01
CA GLN A 18 11.61 -40.89 18.43
C GLN A 18 11.90 -39.75 19.41
N PHE A 19 12.76 -38.78 19.07
CA PHE A 19 12.74 -37.41 19.63
C PHE A 19 13.92 -36.59 19.09
N VAL A 20 13.88 -36.17 17.82
CA VAL A 20 14.58 -34.96 17.35
C VAL A 20 13.74 -34.34 16.23
N ARG A 21 12.65 -33.64 16.58
CA ARG A 21 11.94 -32.66 15.74
C ARG A 21 11.03 -31.80 16.62
N ALA A 22 11.62 -30.94 17.44
CA ALA A 22 10.88 -29.89 18.12
C ALA A 22 11.83 -28.72 18.32
N LEU A 23 11.80 -27.77 17.38
CA LEU A 23 12.19 -26.35 17.52
C LEU A 23 12.09 -25.69 16.12
N ALA A 24 10.88 -25.67 15.57
CA ALA A 24 10.46 -24.86 14.42
C ALA A 24 8.92 -24.88 14.30
N TYR A 25 8.24 -24.62 15.41
CA TYR A 25 6.78 -24.67 15.53
C TYR A 25 6.32 -23.50 16.41
N SER A 26 6.12 -22.32 15.81
CA SER A 26 5.51 -21.19 16.53
C SER A 26 4.64 -20.30 15.66
N ALA A 27 4.85 -20.23 14.33
CA ALA A 27 3.92 -19.54 13.42
C ALA A 27 2.83 -20.48 12.86
N SER A 28 3.18 -21.71 12.48
CA SER A 28 2.24 -22.66 11.86
C SER A 28 1.13 -23.17 12.81
N ILE A 29 1.36 -23.12 14.14
CA ILE A 29 0.36 -23.55 15.14
C ILE A 29 -0.74 -22.50 15.31
N VAL A 30 -0.48 -21.22 15.07
CA VAL A 30 -1.51 -20.18 15.26
C VAL A 30 -2.58 -20.29 14.17
N VAL A 31 -2.18 -20.55 12.92
CA VAL A 31 -3.10 -20.74 11.80
C VAL A 31 -3.87 -22.07 11.93
N LEU A 32 -3.19 -23.18 12.24
CA LEU A 32 -3.84 -24.49 12.45
C LEU A 32 -4.73 -24.53 13.72
N GLY A 33 -4.32 -23.83 14.79
CA GLY A 33 -5.03 -23.78 16.06
C GLY A 33 -6.33 -22.99 16.00
N LEU A 34 -6.41 -21.97 15.13
CA LEU A 34 -7.62 -21.15 14.94
C LEU A 34 -8.60 -21.77 13.92
N LEU A 35 -8.11 -22.53 12.93
CA LEU A 35 -8.98 -23.27 11.99
C LEU A 35 -9.84 -24.34 12.69
N ASN A 36 -9.34 -24.97 13.75
CA ASN A 36 -10.12 -25.92 14.55
C ASN A 36 -11.15 -25.23 15.46
N ALA A 37 -10.99 -23.95 15.79
CA ALA A 37 -11.93 -23.23 16.65
C ALA A 37 -13.20 -22.76 15.89
N GLU A 38 -13.13 -22.59 14.56
CA GLU A 38 -14.30 -22.28 13.72
C GLU A 38 -15.20 -23.51 13.46
N ALA A 39 -14.68 -24.73 13.59
CA ALA A 39 -15.45 -25.95 13.40
C ALA A 39 -16.43 -26.26 14.56
N ASP A 40 -16.23 -25.66 15.74
CA ASP A 40 -16.95 -25.99 16.98
C ASP A 40 -17.95 -24.91 17.45
N GLY A 41 -18.37 -23.98 16.58
CA GLY A 41 -19.58 -23.17 16.78
C GLY A 41 -19.72 -22.48 18.16
N ALA A 42 -18.64 -22.00 18.76
CA ALA A 42 -18.67 -21.37 20.07
C ALA A 42 -18.80 -19.84 19.97
N HIS A 43 -19.99 -19.33 20.27
CA HIS A 43 -20.20 -17.91 20.59
C HIS A 43 -19.45 -17.53 21.87
N PHE A 44 -18.48 -16.62 21.78
CA PHE A 44 -17.94 -15.94 22.97
C PHE A 44 -18.64 -14.59 23.16
N GLY A 45 -19.62 -14.59 24.07
CA GLY A 45 -20.15 -13.37 24.67
C GLY A 45 -19.15 -12.76 25.65
N ALA A 46 -19.08 -11.43 25.66
CA ALA A 46 -18.25 -10.65 26.56
C ALA A 46 -18.59 -10.94 28.04
N ALA A 47 -17.59 -11.34 28.82
CA ALA A 47 -17.68 -11.38 30.28
C ALA A 47 -16.48 -10.64 30.89
N ASN A 48 -16.80 -9.55 31.59
CA ASN A 48 -15.91 -8.77 32.44
C ASN A 48 -15.15 -9.66 33.43
N TRP A 49 -13.82 -9.54 33.48
CA TRP A 49 -13.01 -10.05 34.59
C TRP A 49 -12.28 -8.91 35.28
N ASN A 50 -12.89 -8.45 36.38
CA ASN A 50 -12.26 -7.57 37.36
C ASN A 50 -11.79 -8.48 38.52
N GLY A 51 -10.49 -8.61 38.73
CA GLY A 51 -9.95 -9.62 39.65
C GLY A 51 -8.48 -9.41 39.99
N SER A 52 -8.21 -8.39 40.81
CA SER A 52 -6.91 -8.15 41.44
C SER A 52 -6.47 -9.32 42.33
N ARG A 53 -5.34 -9.98 42.00
CA ARG A 53 -4.50 -10.70 42.97
C ARG A 53 -3.01 -10.46 42.70
N LYS A 54 -2.35 -9.93 43.73
CA LYS A 54 -0.90 -9.74 43.86
C LYS A 54 -0.17 -11.07 43.71
N LEU A 55 0.87 -11.12 42.88
CA LEU A 55 1.91 -12.14 42.92
C LEU A 55 3.24 -11.49 43.28
N GLN A 56 3.82 -11.98 44.38
CA GLN A 56 5.08 -11.54 44.95
C GLN A 56 6.26 -11.98 44.07
N TYR A 57 7.18 -11.05 43.82
CA TYR A 57 8.49 -11.33 43.24
C TYR A 57 9.37 -12.09 44.24
N SER A 58 9.85 -13.27 43.85
CA SER A 58 11.01 -13.91 44.48
C SER A 58 12.17 -13.93 43.49
N ARG A 59 13.30 -13.37 43.93
CA ARG A 59 14.58 -13.32 43.20
C ARG A 59 15.18 -14.71 43.11
N PHE A 60 15.58 -15.15 41.93
CA PHE A 60 16.53 -16.25 41.75
C PHE A 60 17.87 -15.70 41.26
N ARG A 61 18.95 -16.11 41.95
CA ARG A 61 20.34 -15.79 41.66
C ARG A 61 20.86 -16.67 40.51
N GLU A 62 21.72 -16.07 39.71
CA GLU A 62 22.55 -16.71 38.70
C GLU A 62 23.44 -17.80 39.32
N GLY A 63 23.50 -18.96 38.67
CA GLY A 63 24.39 -20.06 38.96
C GLY A 63 24.70 -20.81 37.67
N GLU A 64 25.97 -20.81 37.32
CA GLU A 64 26.55 -21.27 36.06
C GLU A 64 26.24 -22.75 35.77
N CYS A 65 25.68 -23.02 34.60
CA CYS A 65 25.77 -24.32 33.94
C CYS A 65 25.83 -24.06 32.43
N GLY A 66 27.02 -24.24 31.85
CA GLY A 66 27.32 -23.90 30.47
C GLY A 66 26.55 -24.76 29.47
N ILE A 67 25.49 -24.20 28.88
CA ILE A 67 24.91 -24.68 27.64
C ILE A 67 25.71 -24.04 26.51
N LYS A 68 26.46 -24.84 25.74
CA LYS A 68 27.06 -24.39 24.48
C LYS A 68 25.93 -23.94 23.57
N ALA A 69 25.77 -22.62 23.42
CA ALA A 69 24.94 -22.04 22.38
C ALA A 69 25.42 -22.55 21.02
N GLN A 70 24.49 -23.12 20.24
CA GLN A 70 24.74 -23.29 18.82
C GLN A 70 24.98 -21.90 18.21
N PRO A 71 25.94 -21.76 17.28
CA PRO A 71 26.15 -20.47 16.65
C PRO A 71 24.84 -20.05 15.95
N PRO A 72 24.47 -18.75 16.01
CA PRO A 72 23.38 -18.25 15.21
C PRO A 72 23.66 -18.61 13.75
N TYR A 73 22.61 -18.99 13.02
CA TYR A 73 22.64 -19.13 11.57
C TYR A 73 23.46 -17.99 11.01
N ARG A 74 24.63 -18.32 10.42
CA ARG A 74 25.35 -17.38 9.59
C ARG A 74 24.37 -16.96 8.51
N THR A 75 23.84 -15.76 8.64
CA THR A 75 23.39 -15.01 7.48
C THR A 75 24.56 -15.04 6.52
N ARG A 76 24.42 -15.76 5.41
CA ARG A 76 25.35 -15.58 4.30
C ARG A 76 25.27 -14.08 3.99
N PRO A 77 26.38 -13.34 4.00
CA PRO A 77 26.36 -12.02 3.39
C PRO A 77 25.95 -12.27 1.94
N MET A 78 24.75 -11.82 1.57
CA MET A 78 24.39 -11.73 0.16
C MET A 78 25.55 -11.02 -0.53
N ARG A 79 26.02 -11.61 -1.63
CA ARG A 79 26.87 -10.90 -2.59
C ARG A 79 26.08 -9.72 -3.12
N ARG A 80 26.16 -8.59 -2.42
CA ARG A 80 25.61 -7.30 -2.81
C ARG A 80 26.32 -6.71 -4.05
N GLU A 81 27.38 -7.35 -4.53
CA GLU A 81 28.31 -6.79 -5.52
C GLU A 81 28.36 -7.51 -6.88
N LEU A 82 27.43 -8.44 -7.19
CA LEU A 82 27.50 -9.15 -8.49
C LEU A 82 26.21 -9.18 -9.33
N LEU A 83 25.23 -8.32 -9.04
CA LEU A 83 24.10 -8.07 -9.96
C LEU A 83 23.84 -6.59 -10.28
N PHE A 84 24.63 -5.65 -9.74
CA PHE A 84 24.41 -4.22 -9.90
C PHE A 84 25.72 -3.50 -10.22
N GLY A 85 26.23 -3.76 -11.43
CA GLY A 85 27.29 -2.95 -12.03
C GLY A 85 26.66 -1.76 -12.75
N GLU A 86 27.05 -0.55 -12.35
CA GLU A 86 26.98 0.75 -13.05
C GLU A 86 25.91 0.89 -14.16
N ARG A 87 24.68 0.52 -13.88
CA ARG A 87 23.49 1.02 -14.60
C ARG A 87 22.92 2.12 -13.72
N LYS A 88 22.45 3.22 -14.31
CA LYS A 88 21.80 4.31 -13.58
C LYS A 88 20.76 3.70 -12.62
N ASP A 89 21.01 3.81 -11.31
CA ASP A 89 20.28 3.12 -10.24
C ASP A 89 18.74 3.31 -10.29
N SER A 90 18.24 4.33 -10.99
CA SER A 90 16.81 4.61 -11.16
C SER A 90 16.08 3.62 -12.08
N ASP A 91 16.75 3.07 -13.09
CA ASP A 91 16.08 2.35 -14.18
C ASP A 91 15.50 1.00 -13.71
N THR A 92 16.03 0.42 -12.63
CA THR A 92 15.55 -0.84 -12.07
C THR A 92 14.40 -0.67 -11.07
N TYR A 93 14.38 0.43 -10.30
CA TYR A 93 13.28 0.71 -9.36
C TYR A 93 11.98 1.05 -10.10
N ASP A 94 12.10 1.78 -11.20
CA ASP A 94 10.96 2.22 -12.01
C ASP A 94 10.33 1.11 -12.85
N ALA A 95 11.01 -0.04 -12.96
CA ALA A 95 10.57 -1.22 -13.69
C ALA A 95 9.82 -2.25 -12.82
N GLY A 96 9.51 -1.93 -11.56
CA GLY A 96 8.86 -2.87 -10.64
C GLY A 96 9.82 -3.87 -10.00
N ALA A 97 9.31 -5.02 -9.58
CA ALA A 97 10.11 -6.10 -9.03
C ALA A 97 11.00 -6.75 -10.11
N PRO A 98 12.33 -6.79 -9.93
CA PRO A 98 13.25 -7.37 -10.91
C PRO A 98 13.17 -8.90 -10.99
N PHE A 99 12.54 -9.54 -9.99
CA PHE A 99 12.39 -10.98 -9.88
C PHE A 99 11.05 -11.50 -10.42
N ALA A 100 10.25 -10.66 -11.09
CA ALA A 100 8.97 -11.06 -11.70
C ALA A 100 8.82 -10.50 -13.13
N PRO A 101 8.14 -11.22 -14.05
CA PRO A 101 7.87 -10.70 -15.39
C PRO A 101 7.10 -9.38 -15.35
N PHE A 102 7.63 -8.34 -16.00
CA PHE A 102 7.04 -6.99 -16.00
C PHE A 102 5.58 -6.92 -16.47
N LYS A 103 5.17 -7.80 -17.39
CA LYS A 103 3.77 -7.86 -17.85
C LYS A 103 2.82 -8.39 -16.77
N THR A 104 3.25 -9.44 -16.06
CA THR A 104 2.42 -10.13 -15.06
C THR A 104 2.31 -9.31 -13.78
N GLN A 105 3.41 -8.76 -13.29
CA GLN A 105 3.42 -8.04 -12.01
C GLN A 105 2.57 -6.77 -11.98
N ARG A 106 2.21 -6.22 -13.16
CA ARG A 106 1.33 -5.06 -13.32
C ARG A 106 -0.15 -5.44 -13.43
N LEU A 107 -0.47 -6.71 -13.27
CA LEU A 107 -1.83 -7.25 -13.27
C LEU A 107 -2.13 -7.90 -11.90
N TRP A 108 -1.42 -7.49 -10.86
CA TRP A 108 -1.64 -7.93 -9.48
C TRP A 108 -2.45 -6.91 -8.67
N GLY A 109 -3.07 -5.94 -9.34
CA GLY A 109 -3.82 -4.84 -8.75
C GLY A 109 -3.04 -4.13 -7.66
N ALA A 110 -3.65 -4.00 -6.49
CA ALA A 110 -3.03 -3.38 -5.32
C ALA A 110 -1.85 -4.19 -4.75
N TYR A 111 -1.56 -5.41 -5.22
CA TYR A 111 -0.34 -6.15 -4.84
C TYR A 111 0.79 -6.02 -5.86
N SER A 112 0.57 -5.27 -6.94
CA SER A 112 1.64 -4.90 -7.86
C SER A 112 2.72 -4.11 -7.10
N PRO A 113 4.01 -4.42 -7.26
CA PRO A 113 5.09 -3.52 -6.86
C PRO A 113 4.96 -2.18 -7.58
N TYR A 114 5.33 -1.07 -6.94
CA TYR A 114 5.45 0.23 -7.61
C TYR A 114 6.29 0.08 -8.89
N TYR A 115 5.79 0.67 -9.97
CA TYR A 115 6.50 0.91 -11.22
C TYR A 115 6.12 2.30 -11.73
N SER A 116 6.97 2.90 -12.55
CA SER A 116 6.66 4.19 -13.19
C SER A 116 5.61 3.96 -14.27
N VAL A 117 4.42 4.53 -14.11
CA VAL A 117 3.31 4.39 -15.08
C VAL A 117 3.66 5.12 -16.38
N GLU A 118 4.33 6.27 -16.26
CA GLU A 118 4.96 7.02 -17.35
C GLU A 118 6.36 7.46 -16.95
N GLU A 119 7.15 7.91 -17.91
CA GLU A 119 8.42 8.57 -17.60
C GLU A 119 8.17 9.96 -17.01
N TYR A 120 8.86 10.28 -15.91
CA TYR A 120 8.73 11.58 -15.27
C TYR A 120 9.21 12.71 -16.19
N SER A 121 8.37 13.72 -16.36
CA SER A 121 8.71 14.96 -17.04
C SER A 121 9.04 16.06 -16.02
N PRO A 122 10.23 16.69 -16.08
CA PRO A 122 10.54 17.83 -15.21
C PRO A 122 9.56 18.99 -15.48
N PRO A 123 9.47 19.96 -14.54
CA PRO A 123 8.71 21.19 -14.77
C PRO A 123 9.20 21.92 -16.03
N PRO A 124 8.33 22.70 -16.71
CA PRO A 124 8.76 23.52 -17.85
C PRO A 124 9.91 24.46 -17.49
N ASP A 125 10.75 24.78 -18.48
CA ASP A 125 11.97 25.59 -18.28
C ASP A 125 11.73 26.97 -17.64
N ASP A 126 10.53 27.54 -17.84
CA ASP A 126 10.12 28.84 -17.29
C ASP A 126 9.38 28.72 -15.94
N CYS A 127 9.30 27.52 -15.38
CA CYS A 127 8.66 27.22 -14.11
C CYS A 127 9.69 26.81 -13.04
N ARG A 128 9.54 27.37 -11.84
CA ARG A 128 10.34 27.03 -10.66
C ARG A 128 9.45 26.36 -9.64
N LEU A 129 9.80 25.13 -9.23
CA LEU A 129 9.12 24.45 -8.13
C LEU A 129 9.28 25.25 -6.83
N THR A 130 8.20 25.34 -6.06
CA THR A 130 8.17 26.03 -4.77
C THR A 130 7.67 25.16 -3.63
N GLN A 131 6.90 24.10 -3.93
CA GLN A 131 6.43 23.14 -2.95
C GLN A 131 6.07 21.81 -3.62
N VAL A 132 6.20 20.70 -2.89
CA VAL A 132 5.67 19.40 -3.28
C VAL A 132 4.94 18.73 -2.10
N ASN A 133 3.78 18.16 -2.39
CA ASN A 133 3.00 17.35 -1.45
C ASN A 133 2.93 15.92 -1.97
N ILE A 134 3.38 14.96 -1.17
CA ILE A 134 3.41 13.54 -1.54
C ILE A 134 2.50 12.79 -0.58
N ILE A 135 1.55 12.01 -1.10
CA ILE A 135 0.90 10.93 -0.32
C ILE A 135 1.35 9.60 -0.89
N GLN A 136 1.93 8.76 -0.03
CA GLN A 136 2.51 7.49 -0.42
C GLN A 136 1.91 6.35 0.40
N ARG A 137 1.57 5.25 -0.28
CA ARG A 137 1.19 4.00 0.35
C ARG A 137 2.40 3.32 0.98
N HIS A 138 2.19 2.55 2.04
CA HIS A 138 3.22 1.65 2.55
C HIS A 138 3.81 0.73 1.44
N GLY A 139 5.04 0.26 1.64
CA GLY A 139 5.70 -0.68 0.73
C GLY A 139 5.06 -2.08 0.73
N ALA A 140 5.63 -3.00 -0.07
CA ALA A 140 5.21 -4.40 -0.11
C ALA A 140 5.23 -5.04 1.28
N ARG A 141 4.18 -5.79 1.57
CA ARG A 141 3.94 -6.41 2.88
C ARG A 141 3.49 -7.84 2.74
N TYR A 142 3.53 -8.57 3.84
CA TYR A 142 2.80 -9.82 3.98
C TYR A 142 1.28 -9.61 3.79
N PRO A 143 0.53 -10.68 3.43
CA PRO A 143 -0.94 -10.66 3.46
C PRO A 143 -1.49 -10.17 4.79
N THR A 144 -2.68 -9.59 4.79
CA THR A 144 -3.40 -9.36 6.06
C THR A 144 -3.71 -10.70 6.72
N PHE A 145 -3.97 -10.70 8.03
CA PHE A 145 -4.37 -11.92 8.72
C PHE A 145 -5.56 -12.63 8.03
N SER A 146 -6.62 -11.89 7.67
CA SER A 146 -7.80 -12.46 7.01
C SER A 146 -7.50 -13.06 5.64
N LEU A 147 -6.67 -12.41 4.82
CA LEU A 147 -6.24 -12.97 3.54
C LEU A 147 -5.34 -14.18 3.72
N SER A 148 -4.46 -14.17 4.72
CA SER A 148 -3.59 -15.31 5.05
C SER A 148 -4.40 -16.57 5.36
N VAL A 149 -5.48 -16.42 6.12
CA VAL A 149 -6.40 -17.53 6.41
C VAL A 149 -7.05 -18.06 5.13
N ARG A 150 -7.53 -17.18 4.24
CA ARG A 150 -8.14 -17.59 2.96
C ARG A 150 -7.16 -18.31 2.04
N MET A 151 -5.95 -17.76 1.86
CA MET A 151 -4.90 -18.39 1.05
C MET A 151 -4.48 -19.74 1.63
N ALA A 152 -4.33 -19.85 2.96
CA ALA A 152 -4.00 -21.11 3.61
C ALA A 152 -5.13 -22.14 3.44
N LYS A 153 -6.41 -21.74 3.58
CA LYS A 153 -7.56 -22.63 3.34
C LYS A 153 -7.58 -23.13 1.89
N ALA A 154 -7.43 -22.25 0.90
CA ALA A 154 -7.39 -22.62 -0.51
C ALA A 154 -6.22 -23.56 -0.85
N LEU A 155 -5.04 -23.27 -0.33
CA LEU A 155 -3.85 -24.13 -0.48
C LEU A 155 -4.07 -25.52 0.15
N LEU A 156 -4.61 -25.58 1.37
CA LEU A 156 -4.86 -26.85 2.06
C LEU A 156 -5.86 -27.72 1.31
N LYS A 157 -6.92 -27.12 0.72
CA LYS A 157 -7.84 -27.85 -0.16
C LYS A 157 -7.08 -28.46 -1.35
N LEU A 158 -6.29 -27.65 -2.05
CA LEU A 158 -5.53 -28.12 -3.22
C LEU A 158 -4.49 -29.19 -2.84
N GLN A 159 -3.84 -29.06 -1.68
CA GLN A 159 -2.87 -30.03 -1.15
C GLN A 159 -3.49 -31.38 -0.77
N ALA A 160 -4.79 -31.42 -0.51
CA ALA A 160 -5.50 -32.63 -0.13
C ALA A 160 -5.82 -33.55 -1.33
N ALA A 161 -5.45 -33.18 -2.54
CA ALA A 161 -5.58 -34.03 -3.72
C ALA A 161 -4.78 -35.32 -3.57
N GLU A 162 -5.31 -36.44 -4.06
CA GLU A 162 -4.62 -37.73 -4.08
C GLU A 162 -3.45 -37.72 -5.07
N HIS A 163 -3.62 -37.09 -6.23
CA HIS A 163 -2.58 -36.89 -7.23
C HIS A 163 -2.90 -35.74 -8.18
N TYR A 164 -1.86 -35.15 -8.77
CA TYR A 164 -1.98 -34.07 -9.74
C TYR A 164 -1.78 -34.60 -11.17
N ILE A 165 -2.76 -34.33 -12.03
CA ILE A 165 -2.71 -34.65 -13.46
C ILE A 165 -1.83 -33.64 -14.20
N ASP A 166 -1.92 -32.36 -13.83
CA ASP A 166 -1.06 -31.31 -14.39
C ASP A 166 0.32 -31.29 -13.68
N PRO A 167 1.44 -31.51 -14.39
CA PRO A 167 2.77 -31.45 -13.81
C PRO A 167 3.10 -30.13 -13.11
N ARG A 168 2.47 -29.02 -13.52
CA ARG A 168 2.68 -27.70 -12.90
C ARG A 168 2.21 -27.62 -11.46
N LEU A 169 1.36 -28.55 -11.01
CA LEU A 169 0.85 -28.64 -9.64
C LEU A 169 1.70 -29.57 -8.74
N GLN A 170 2.71 -30.26 -9.27
CA GLN A 170 3.48 -31.24 -8.48
C GLN A 170 4.19 -30.62 -7.27
N PHE A 171 4.60 -29.35 -7.34
CA PHE A 171 5.23 -28.65 -6.22
C PHE A 171 4.30 -28.43 -5.03
N VAL A 172 2.97 -28.48 -5.25
CA VAL A 172 1.98 -28.11 -4.24
C VAL A 172 2.01 -29.03 -3.03
N SER A 173 2.27 -30.34 -3.21
CA SER A 173 2.37 -31.30 -2.10
C SER A 173 3.49 -30.96 -1.11
N ASP A 174 4.58 -30.38 -1.60
CA ASP A 174 5.77 -30.06 -0.80
C ASP A 174 5.82 -28.59 -0.39
N TYR A 175 4.95 -27.75 -0.95
CA TYR A 175 4.91 -26.33 -0.64
C TYR A 175 4.50 -26.11 0.83
N ARG A 176 5.34 -25.39 1.57
CA ARG A 176 5.05 -25.00 2.94
C ARG A 176 4.65 -23.52 2.96
N TYR A 177 3.43 -23.25 3.40
CA TYR A 177 3.02 -21.87 3.69
C TYR A 177 3.81 -21.33 4.89
N ASP A 178 4.65 -20.34 4.63
CA ASP A 178 5.56 -19.72 5.59
C ASP A 178 5.51 -18.19 5.57
N LEU A 179 4.52 -17.60 4.89
CA LEU A 179 4.30 -16.16 4.89
C LEU A 179 3.84 -15.69 6.28
N GLY A 180 4.37 -14.54 6.70
CA GLY A 180 3.89 -13.80 7.87
C GLY A 180 2.54 -13.12 7.61
N THR A 181 2.16 -12.19 8.50
CA THR A 181 0.93 -11.41 8.38
C THR A 181 1.21 -9.93 8.63
N ASP A 182 0.58 -9.05 7.84
CA ASP A 182 0.51 -7.59 7.98
C ASP A 182 1.82 -6.80 7.85
N ASP A 183 2.93 -7.38 8.28
CA ASP A 183 4.24 -6.74 8.37
C ASP A 183 4.82 -6.34 7.01
N LEU A 184 5.53 -5.21 7.02
CA LEU A 184 6.31 -4.73 5.88
C LEU A 184 7.44 -5.72 5.55
N LEU A 185 7.62 -6.02 4.26
CA LEU A 185 8.65 -6.93 3.77
C LEU A 185 9.98 -6.18 3.54
N PRO A 186 11.14 -6.89 3.56
CA PRO A 186 12.42 -6.31 3.12
C PRO A 186 12.35 -5.66 1.74
N PHE A 187 11.65 -6.28 0.78
CA PHE A 187 11.41 -5.67 -0.53
C PHE A 187 10.59 -4.38 -0.43
N GLY A 188 9.58 -4.32 0.45
CA GLY A 188 8.80 -3.11 0.70
C GLY A 188 9.61 -1.98 1.35
N GLU A 189 10.53 -2.33 2.26
CA GLU A 189 11.51 -1.40 2.81
C GLU A 189 12.40 -0.81 1.71
N PHE A 190 12.90 -1.66 0.81
CA PHE A 190 13.69 -1.23 -0.35
C PHE A 190 12.90 -0.29 -1.26
N GLN A 191 11.65 -0.63 -1.60
CA GLN A 191 10.82 0.23 -2.44
C GLN A 191 10.66 1.63 -1.84
N THR A 192 10.36 1.71 -0.56
CA THR A 192 10.13 3.00 0.09
C THR A 192 11.43 3.78 0.30
N TYR A 193 12.55 3.09 0.52
CA TYR A 193 13.88 3.70 0.55
C TYR A 193 14.24 4.33 -0.81
N GLU A 194 14.03 3.62 -1.91
CA GLU A 194 14.28 4.18 -3.25
C GLU A 194 13.31 5.32 -3.59
N SER A 195 12.05 5.27 -3.14
CA SER A 195 11.14 6.43 -3.20
C SER A 195 11.74 7.67 -2.51
N GLY A 196 12.33 7.51 -1.33
CA GLY A 196 13.01 8.59 -0.60
C GLY A 196 14.21 9.17 -1.35
N ARG A 197 15.05 8.30 -1.93
CA ARG A 197 16.16 8.73 -2.80
C ARG A 197 15.65 9.50 -4.01
N LYS A 198 14.61 8.98 -4.67
CA LYS A 198 14.02 9.60 -5.87
C LYS A 198 13.43 10.97 -5.57
N ALA A 199 12.75 11.12 -4.43
CA ALA A 199 12.21 12.40 -3.99
C ALA A 199 13.32 13.43 -3.76
N PHE A 200 14.44 13.05 -3.15
CA PHE A 200 15.59 13.95 -3.02
C PHE A 200 16.14 14.36 -4.39
N VAL A 201 16.40 13.39 -5.29
CA VAL A 201 16.97 13.69 -6.62
C VAL A 201 16.08 14.62 -7.45
N ARG A 202 14.75 14.52 -7.30
CA ARG A 202 13.80 15.37 -8.03
C ARG A 202 13.60 16.75 -7.41
N TYR A 203 13.67 16.83 -6.09
CA TYR A 203 13.18 17.98 -5.33
C TYR A 203 14.22 18.56 -4.36
N ASP A 204 15.52 18.30 -4.58
CA ASP A 204 16.59 18.75 -3.68
C ASP A 204 16.54 20.26 -3.43
N SER A 205 16.21 21.05 -4.46
CA SER A 205 16.13 22.50 -4.40
C SER A 205 15.06 23.03 -3.43
N LEU A 206 14.11 22.19 -3.01
CA LEU A 206 13.07 22.54 -2.04
C LEU A 206 13.51 22.31 -0.59
N SER A 207 14.66 21.67 -0.36
CA SER A 207 15.12 21.28 0.97
C SER A 207 16.43 21.95 1.38
N SER A 208 16.53 22.29 2.67
CA SER A 208 17.75 22.83 3.27
C SER A 208 17.87 22.39 4.72
N GLY A 209 18.97 22.75 5.40
CA GLY A 209 19.14 22.46 6.83
C GLY A 209 18.05 23.07 7.72
N GLU A 210 17.41 24.16 7.28
CA GLU A 210 16.31 24.84 8.00
C GLU A 210 14.92 24.46 7.44
N ASN A 211 14.86 23.94 6.21
CA ASN A 211 13.65 23.53 5.53
C ASN A 211 13.70 22.02 5.18
N LEU A 212 13.61 21.18 6.21
CA LEU A 212 13.50 19.73 6.03
C LEU A 212 12.06 19.33 5.64
N PRO A 213 11.89 18.22 4.89
CA PRO A 213 10.59 17.60 4.66
C PRO A 213 9.79 17.41 5.94
N PHE A 214 8.51 17.77 5.89
CA PHE A 214 7.57 17.48 6.96
C PHE A 214 6.90 16.12 6.71
N VAL A 215 7.18 15.15 7.58
CA VAL A 215 6.78 13.75 7.40
C VAL A 215 5.67 13.38 8.39
N ARG A 216 4.53 12.90 7.90
CA ARG A 216 3.48 12.26 8.73
C ARG A 216 3.24 10.81 8.31
N ALA A 217 2.68 10.01 9.22
CA ALA A 217 2.26 8.65 8.91
C ALA A 217 0.94 8.31 9.63
N SER A 218 0.09 7.52 8.98
CA SER A 218 -0.99 6.83 9.67
C SER A 218 -0.45 5.79 10.66
N GLY A 219 -1.19 5.53 11.72
CA GLY A 219 -0.77 4.81 12.93
C GLY A 219 -0.66 3.30 12.81
N SER A 220 -0.31 2.78 11.63
CA SER A 220 -0.06 1.37 11.38
C SER A 220 1.44 1.08 11.27
N ASP A 221 1.91 -0.01 11.89
CA ASP A 221 3.33 -0.38 11.94
C ASP A 221 4.00 -0.42 10.56
N ARG A 222 3.32 -0.98 9.55
CA ARG A 222 3.85 -1.04 8.17
C ARG A 222 3.96 0.35 7.52
N VAL A 223 3.06 1.27 7.85
CA VAL A 223 3.04 2.64 7.34
C VAL A 223 4.14 3.47 8.01
N ILE A 224 4.28 3.34 9.34
CA ILE A 224 5.33 3.98 10.13
C ILE A 224 6.72 3.49 9.68
N LYS A 225 6.91 2.17 9.53
CA LYS A 225 8.16 1.60 9.02
C LYS A 225 8.49 2.11 7.61
N SER A 226 7.48 2.22 6.74
CA SER A 226 7.65 2.81 5.40
C SER A 226 8.14 4.26 5.52
N ALA A 227 7.52 5.09 6.36
CA ALA A 227 7.95 6.47 6.56
C ALA A 227 9.42 6.58 7.00
N PHE A 228 9.87 5.73 7.94
CA PHE A 228 11.27 5.68 8.33
C PHE A 228 12.21 5.28 7.18
N LYS A 229 11.83 4.30 6.36
CA LYS A 229 12.66 3.89 5.21
C LYS A 229 12.75 4.97 4.15
N TRP A 230 11.70 5.74 3.95
CA TRP A 230 11.75 6.90 3.05
C TRP A 230 12.70 7.96 3.60
N ILE A 231 12.65 8.24 4.91
CA ILE A 231 13.57 9.17 5.59
C ILE A 231 15.02 8.70 5.41
N ASP A 232 15.29 7.40 5.58
CA ASP A 232 16.62 6.82 5.37
C ASP A 232 17.09 7.01 3.93
N GLY A 233 16.22 6.78 2.94
CA GLY A 233 16.50 6.97 1.53
C GLY A 233 16.79 8.41 1.15
N PHE A 234 15.94 9.33 1.60
CA PHE A 234 16.11 10.77 1.40
C PHE A 234 17.42 11.26 2.04
N SER A 235 17.67 10.86 3.29
CA SER A 235 18.89 11.22 4.01
C SER A 235 20.13 10.68 3.32
N SER A 236 20.11 9.42 2.86
CA SER A 236 21.22 8.82 2.13
C SER A 236 21.51 9.54 0.82
N ALA A 237 20.48 9.90 0.04
CA ALA A 237 20.65 10.64 -1.22
C ALA A 237 21.23 12.04 -1.00
N SER A 238 20.93 12.68 0.14
CA SER A 238 21.55 13.95 0.56
C SER A 238 22.98 13.81 1.10
N HIS A 239 23.62 12.63 0.98
CA HIS A 239 24.89 12.31 1.65
C HIS A 239 24.84 12.51 3.17
N ASN A 240 23.69 12.22 3.78
CA ASN A 240 23.41 12.40 5.21
C ASN A 240 23.53 13.84 5.72
N THR A 241 23.43 14.83 4.83
CA THR A 241 23.43 16.27 5.20
C THR A 241 22.06 16.75 5.64
N LEU A 242 20.98 16.18 5.08
CA LEU A 242 19.60 16.44 5.47
C LEU A 242 19.04 15.21 6.18
N LYS A 243 18.41 15.41 7.34
CA LYS A 243 17.86 14.33 8.17
C LYS A 243 16.44 14.67 8.63
N PRO A 244 15.43 14.48 7.77
CA PRO A 244 14.04 14.64 8.17
C PRO A 244 13.69 13.71 9.34
N VAL A 245 12.64 14.04 10.07
CA VAL A 245 12.11 13.20 11.15
C VAL A 245 10.64 12.90 10.89
N LEU A 246 10.18 11.75 11.38
CA LEU A 246 8.75 11.45 11.42
C LEU A 246 8.10 12.38 12.46
N ALA A 247 7.50 13.46 11.99
CA ALA A 247 7.02 14.55 12.83
C ALA A 247 5.69 14.21 13.53
N LEU A 248 4.83 13.44 12.87
CA LEU A 248 3.52 13.09 13.39
C LEU A 248 3.11 11.67 12.99
N ILE A 249 2.66 10.91 13.98
CA ILE A 249 1.95 9.64 13.78
C ILE A 249 0.49 9.89 14.17
N ILE A 250 -0.42 9.76 13.20
CA ILE A 250 -1.84 9.95 13.43
C ILE A 250 -2.48 8.59 13.72
N PRO A 251 -3.07 8.37 14.90
CA PRO A 251 -3.49 7.02 15.27
C PRO A 251 -4.65 6.45 14.45
N GLU A 252 -4.60 5.15 14.18
CA GLU A 252 -5.71 4.36 13.61
C GLU A 252 -6.52 3.71 14.74
N LYS A 253 -7.34 4.51 15.43
CA LYS A 253 -8.20 4.01 16.52
C LYS A 253 -9.54 4.72 16.50
N ASP A 254 -10.57 4.01 16.94
CA ASP A 254 -11.92 4.56 17.01
C ASP A 254 -11.97 5.86 17.80
N GLY A 255 -12.75 6.82 17.30
CA GLY A 255 -12.88 8.14 17.89
C GLY A 255 -11.68 9.07 17.65
N TRP A 256 -10.69 8.67 16.84
CA TRP A 256 -9.64 9.56 16.35
C TRP A 256 -9.91 9.99 14.92
N ASN A 257 -9.94 11.31 14.72
CA ASN A 257 -9.94 11.93 13.41
C ASN A 257 -8.57 11.74 12.75
N ASN A 258 -8.54 11.04 11.62
CA ASN A 258 -7.33 10.72 10.88
C ASN A 258 -7.57 10.91 9.37
N THR A 259 -6.92 11.91 8.77
CA THR A 259 -6.97 12.18 7.32
C THR A 259 -6.10 11.22 6.51
N LEU A 260 -5.35 10.32 7.17
CA LEU A 260 -4.48 9.30 6.58
C LEU A 260 -5.06 7.87 6.68
N GLU A 261 -6.36 7.73 6.99
CA GLU A 261 -7.11 6.46 7.03
C GLU A 261 -8.58 6.63 6.61
N ASP A 262 -9.17 5.62 5.95
CA ASP A 262 -10.58 5.53 5.52
C ASP A 262 -11.52 4.88 6.55
N LYS A 263 -11.34 5.15 7.86
CA LYS A 263 -12.15 4.53 8.93
C LYS A 263 -13.10 5.49 9.65
N SER A 264 -13.20 6.72 9.19
CA SER A 264 -14.01 7.74 9.86
C SER A 264 -15.47 7.79 9.35
N CYS A 265 -15.87 6.90 8.43
CA CYS A 265 -17.22 6.83 7.85
C CYS A 265 -17.86 5.45 8.05
N PRO A 266 -18.57 5.21 9.18
CA PRO A 266 -19.14 3.89 9.50
C PRO A 266 -20.14 3.36 8.48
N ASN A 267 -20.92 4.24 7.84
CA ASN A 267 -21.89 3.87 6.81
C ASN A 267 -21.31 3.72 5.40
N ALA A 268 -19.98 3.84 5.24
CA ALA A 268 -19.36 3.60 3.95
C ALA A 268 -19.70 2.19 3.43
N GLY A 269 -19.93 2.12 2.12
CA GLY A 269 -20.35 0.88 1.46
C GLY A 269 -19.27 -0.20 1.48
N GLN A 270 -19.68 -1.41 1.09
CA GLN A 270 -18.77 -2.54 0.87
C GLN A 270 -18.89 -3.00 -0.59
N SER A 271 -17.86 -3.67 -1.12
CA SER A 271 -17.77 -4.05 -2.53
C SER A 271 -17.99 -5.54 -2.80
N GLU A 272 -18.34 -6.36 -1.79
CA GLU A 272 -18.33 -7.82 -1.96
C GLU A 272 -19.33 -8.30 -2.99
N LYS A 273 -20.49 -7.65 -3.14
CA LYS A 273 -21.52 -8.05 -4.11
C LYS A 273 -21.02 -7.94 -5.54
N GLU A 274 -20.30 -6.86 -5.85
CA GLU A 274 -19.74 -6.57 -7.17
C GLU A 274 -18.55 -7.50 -7.46
N VAL A 275 -17.67 -7.69 -6.47
CA VAL A 275 -16.53 -8.61 -6.56
C VAL A 275 -16.99 -10.06 -6.76
N GLN A 276 -17.98 -10.53 -5.99
CA GLN A 276 -18.50 -11.90 -6.09
C GLN A 276 -19.14 -12.19 -7.45
N LYS A 277 -19.85 -11.22 -8.03
CA LYS A 277 -20.38 -11.34 -9.41
C LYS A 277 -19.25 -11.57 -10.40
N TRP A 278 -18.19 -10.79 -10.30
CA TRP A 278 -17.05 -10.91 -11.21
C TRP A 278 -16.25 -12.19 -10.99
N GLN A 279 -15.99 -12.57 -9.74
CA GLN A 279 -15.38 -13.85 -9.37
C GLN A 279 -16.12 -15.05 -9.97
N SER A 280 -17.45 -15.02 -10.00
CA SER A 280 -18.26 -16.07 -10.62
C SER A 280 -18.02 -16.24 -12.14
N ILE A 281 -17.48 -15.20 -12.79
CA ILE A 281 -17.23 -15.15 -14.23
C ILE A 281 -15.78 -15.51 -14.54
N TYR A 282 -14.80 -14.86 -13.89
CA TYR A 282 -13.38 -15.02 -14.23
C TYR A 282 -12.69 -16.12 -13.40
N ALA A 283 -12.98 -16.20 -12.09
CA ALA A 283 -12.26 -17.10 -11.18
C ALA A 283 -12.90 -18.49 -11.09
N LYS A 284 -14.22 -18.60 -11.32
CA LYS A 284 -14.90 -19.90 -11.34
C LYS A 284 -14.34 -20.87 -12.40
N PRO A 285 -14.10 -20.45 -13.66
CA PRO A 285 -13.45 -21.32 -14.64
C PRO A 285 -12.05 -21.77 -14.21
N ILE A 286 -11.28 -20.92 -13.53
CA ILE A 286 -9.95 -21.24 -13.00
C ILE A 286 -10.08 -22.33 -11.92
N ALA A 287 -11.02 -22.17 -11.00
CA ALA A 287 -11.32 -23.18 -9.98
C ALA A 287 -11.69 -24.52 -10.62
N ASP A 288 -12.53 -24.52 -11.66
CA ASP A 288 -12.93 -25.73 -12.38
C ASP A 288 -11.74 -26.42 -13.07
N GLN A 289 -10.83 -25.64 -13.66
CA GLN A 289 -9.60 -26.18 -14.25
C GLN A 289 -8.67 -26.80 -13.21
N LEU A 290 -8.49 -26.15 -12.05
CA LEU A 290 -7.68 -26.69 -10.95
C LEU A 290 -8.32 -27.96 -10.37
N ASN A 291 -9.63 -27.98 -10.19
CA ASN A 291 -10.38 -29.17 -9.74
C ASN A 291 -10.26 -30.34 -10.72
N ALA A 292 -10.23 -30.06 -12.04
CA ALA A 292 -10.01 -31.10 -13.05
C ALA A 292 -8.55 -31.58 -13.10
N ALA A 293 -7.60 -30.72 -12.71
CA ALA A 293 -6.17 -31.02 -12.72
C ALA A 293 -5.67 -31.70 -11.43
N ALA A 294 -6.44 -31.64 -10.34
CA ALA A 294 -6.13 -32.23 -9.04
C ALA A 294 -7.18 -33.31 -8.69
N TYR A 295 -6.81 -34.57 -8.85
CA TYR A 295 -7.74 -35.69 -8.66
C TYR A 295 -7.88 -36.07 -7.17
N GLY A 296 -9.08 -36.48 -6.77
CA GLY A 296 -9.34 -36.98 -5.42
C GLY A 296 -9.40 -35.89 -4.35
N LEU A 297 -9.69 -34.64 -4.73
CA LEU A 297 -9.93 -33.56 -3.77
C LEU A 297 -11.14 -33.91 -2.86
N PRO A 298 -11.00 -33.81 -1.52
CA PRO A 298 -12.13 -34.01 -0.60
C PRO A 298 -13.23 -32.96 -0.76
N GLU A 299 -12.84 -31.75 -1.15
CA GLU A 299 -13.72 -30.62 -1.43
C GLU A 299 -13.19 -29.88 -2.66
N ASN A 300 -14.10 -29.49 -3.56
CA ASN A 300 -13.73 -28.69 -4.73
C ASN A 300 -13.33 -27.27 -4.32
N LEU A 301 -12.32 -26.72 -5.01
CA LEU A 301 -11.98 -25.32 -4.96
C LEU A 301 -13.14 -24.47 -5.49
N THR A 302 -13.39 -23.36 -4.81
CA THR A 302 -14.36 -22.32 -5.19
C THR A 302 -13.72 -21.19 -5.99
N ALA A 303 -14.53 -20.26 -6.50
CA ALA A 303 -14.01 -19.06 -7.17
C ALA A 303 -13.16 -18.19 -6.22
N GLU A 304 -13.52 -18.10 -4.94
CA GLU A 304 -12.74 -17.39 -3.92
C GLU A 304 -11.43 -18.11 -3.61
N ASP A 305 -11.42 -19.45 -3.60
CA ASP A 305 -10.19 -20.24 -3.44
C ASP A 305 -9.24 -19.98 -4.62
N ALA A 306 -9.75 -19.95 -5.85
CA ALA A 306 -8.94 -19.64 -7.04
C ALA A 306 -8.35 -18.22 -7.00
N GLU A 307 -9.15 -17.21 -6.65
CA GLU A 307 -8.64 -15.83 -6.47
C GLU A 307 -7.58 -15.77 -5.36
N SER A 308 -7.78 -16.50 -4.26
CA SER A 308 -6.80 -16.58 -3.16
C SER A 308 -5.48 -17.22 -3.61
N LEU A 309 -5.50 -18.21 -4.51
CA LEU A 309 -4.28 -18.79 -5.07
C LEU A 309 -3.57 -17.84 -6.05
N ILE A 310 -4.31 -16.99 -6.78
CA ILE A 310 -3.72 -15.91 -7.60
C ILE A 310 -3.07 -14.86 -6.68
N ALA A 311 -3.74 -14.47 -5.60
CA ALA A 311 -3.17 -13.58 -4.59
C ALA A 311 -1.89 -14.16 -3.96
N LEU A 312 -1.89 -15.47 -3.68
CA LEU A 312 -0.72 -16.19 -3.16
C LEU A 312 0.46 -16.11 -4.14
N CYS A 313 0.24 -16.24 -5.44
CA CYS A 313 1.29 -16.02 -6.44
C CYS A 313 1.98 -14.66 -6.27
N ALA A 314 1.22 -13.57 -6.20
CA ALA A 314 1.78 -12.22 -6.08
C ALA A 314 2.51 -12.02 -4.74
N LEU A 315 1.88 -12.43 -3.63
CA LEU A 315 2.39 -12.20 -2.28
C LEU A 315 3.56 -13.11 -1.90
N ASP A 316 3.56 -14.36 -2.35
CA ASP A 316 4.71 -15.27 -2.22
C ASP A 316 5.90 -14.73 -3.03
N THR A 317 5.64 -14.18 -4.22
CA THR A 317 6.68 -13.60 -5.08
C THR A 317 7.40 -12.42 -4.41
N VAL A 318 6.66 -11.44 -3.89
CA VAL A 318 7.27 -10.28 -3.24
C VAL A 318 7.87 -10.60 -1.86
N ALA A 319 7.35 -11.61 -1.16
CA ALA A 319 7.88 -12.02 0.13
C ALA A 319 9.19 -12.81 0.01
N LYS A 320 9.33 -13.62 -1.04
CA LYS A 320 10.53 -14.45 -1.28
C LYS A 320 11.53 -13.80 -2.24
N GLU A 321 11.16 -12.69 -2.87
CA GLU A 321 11.96 -12.00 -3.89
C GLU A 321 12.34 -12.94 -5.05
N GLU A 322 11.42 -13.83 -5.41
CA GLU A 322 11.55 -14.85 -6.45
C GLU A 322 10.18 -15.11 -7.08
N TYR A 323 10.10 -15.27 -8.41
CA TYR A 323 8.83 -15.54 -9.08
C TYR A 323 8.20 -16.85 -8.58
N SER A 324 7.04 -16.75 -7.92
CA SER A 324 6.39 -17.88 -7.26
C SER A 324 5.98 -18.96 -8.25
N GLN A 325 6.15 -20.23 -7.85
CA GLN A 325 5.66 -21.38 -8.61
C GLN A 325 4.13 -21.37 -8.77
N PHE A 326 3.38 -20.71 -7.88
CA PHE A 326 1.93 -20.55 -8.07
C PHE A 326 1.61 -19.71 -9.31
N CYS A 327 2.46 -18.77 -9.69
CA CYS A 327 2.20 -17.91 -10.83
C CYS A 327 2.17 -18.64 -12.17
N GLN A 328 2.79 -19.82 -12.27
CA GLN A 328 2.78 -20.64 -13.49
C GLN A 328 1.46 -21.38 -13.72
N LEU A 329 0.58 -21.39 -12.71
CA LEU A 329 -0.74 -22.01 -12.79
C LEU A 329 -1.74 -21.14 -13.58
N PHE A 330 -1.44 -19.85 -13.70
CA PHE A 330 -2.34 -18.84 -14.26
C PHE A 330 -1.80 -18.26 -15.57
N SER A 331 -2.71 -17.96 -16.48
CA SER A 331 -2.43 -17.27 -17.74
C SER A 331 -2.45 -15.75 -17.57
N GLU A 332 -1.99 -15.01 -18.58
CA GLU A 332 -2.12 -13.54 -18.61
C GLU A 332 -3.59 -13.09 -18.53
N GLU A 333 -4.52 -13.86 -19.10
CA GLU A 333 -5.96 -13.55 -19.06
C GLU A 333 -6.54 -13.71 -17.65
N ASP A 334 -6.09 -14.73 -16.91
CA ASP A 334 -6.46 -14.91 -15.50
C ASP A 334 -5.99 -13.73 -14.64
N PHE A 335 -4.78 -13.23 -14.89
CA PHE A 335 -4.25 -12.04 -14.22
C PHE A 335 -5.01 -10.76 -14.61
N LYS A 336 -5.46 -10.61 -15.87
CA LYS A 336 -6.36 -9.48 -16.23
C LYS A 336 -7.70 -9.56 -15.50
N GLY A 337 -8.25 -10.77 -15.34
CA GLY A 337 -9.44 -11.01 -14.54
C GLY A 337 -9.23 -10.63 -13.07
N TYR A 338 -8.07 -10.96 -12.51
CA TYR A 338 -7.68 -10.59 -11.14
C TYR A 338 -7.48 -9.08 -10.96
N GLU A 339 -6.77 -8.41 -11.88
CA GLU A 339 -6.66 -6.94 -11.91
C GLU A 339 -8.05 -6.30 -11.88
N TYR A 340 -8.96 -6.78 -12.73
CA TYR A 340 -10.32 -6.24 -12.79
C TYR A 340 -11.14 -6.53 -11.52
N SER A 341 -10.89 -7.66 -10.85
CA SER A 341 -11.49 -7.96 -9.54
C SER A 341 -11.09 -6.91 -8.50
N MET A 342 -9.81 -6.54 -8.45
CA MET A 342 -9.30 -5.48 -7.57
C MET A 342 -9.77 -4.09 -7.98
N ASP A 343 -9.93 -3.86 -9.28
CA ASP A 343 -10.50 -2.61 -9.79
C ASP A 343 -11.93 -2.43 -9.28
N LEU A 344 -12.76 -3.48 -9.37
CA LEU A 344 -14.12 -3.49 -8.85
C LEU A 344 -14.14 -3.31 -7.32
N GLU A 345 -13.27 -3.99 -6.59
CA GLU A 345 -13.15 -3.85 -5.14
C GLU A 345 -12.90 -2.39 -4.76
N LYS A 346 -11.81 -1.78 -5.25
CA LYS A 346 -11.51 -0.38 -4.93
C LYS A 346 -12.53 0.59 -5.49
N PHE A 347 -13.09 0.35 -6.68
CA PHE A 347 -14.08 1.23 -7.29
C PHE A 347 -15.36 1.30 -6.46
N TYR A 348 -15.85 0.16 -5.97
CA TYR A 348 -17.10 0.06 -5.21
C TYR A 348 -16.92 0.15 -3.70
N TYR A 349 -15.69 0.13 -3.19
CA TYR A 349 -15.39 0.31 -1.77
C TYR A 349 -15.14 1.78 -1.40
N THR A 350 -14.01 2.35 -1.81
CA THR A 350 -13.65 3.76 -1.54
C THR A 350 -13.63 4.66 -2.77
N GLY A 351 -13.86 4.09 -3.96
CA GLY A 351 -13.91 4.81 -5.23
C GLY A 351 -15.29 5.39 -5.59
N TYR A 352 -15.45 5.77 -6.87
CA TYR A 352 -16.66 6.40 -7.40
C TYR A 352 -17.94 5.54 -7.36
N GLY A 353 -17.79 4.22 -7.33
CA GLY A 353 -18.91 3.29 -7.26
C GLY A 353 -19.55 3.25 -5.88
N SER A 354 -18.83 3.67 -4.84
CA SER A 354 -19.33 3.76 -3.48
C SER A 354 -20.00 5.13 -3.23
N PRO A 355 -21.25 5.18 -2.73
CA PRO A 355 -21.90 6.44 -2.43
C PRO A 355 -21.13 7.34 -1.45
N LEU A 356 -20.44 6.75 -0.48
CA LEU A 356 -19.64 7.45 0.52
C LEU A 356 -18.15 7.11 0.38
N GLY A 357 -17.70 6.66 -0.79
CA GLY A 357 -16.29 6.35 -1.03
C GLY A 357 -15.43 7.61 -1.04
N SER A 358 -15.72 8.50 -2.00
CA SER A 358 -14.99 9.75 -2.20
C SER A 358 -14.97 10.65 -0.97
N VAL A 359 -16.04 10.70 -0.17
CA VAL A 359 -16.09 11.60 0.99
C VAL A 359 -14.98 11.31 2.01
N GLN A 360 -14.47 10.08 2.03
CA GLN A 360 -13.36 9.69 2.89
C GLN A 360 -12.00 10.28 2.46
N GLY A 361 -11.91 10.95 1.32
CA GLY A 361 -10.71 11.69 0.91
C GLY A 361 -10.75 13.18 1.27
N VAL A 362 -11.90 13.71 1.71
CA VAL A 362 -12.15 15.16 1.82
C VAL A 362 -11.23 15.84 2.82
N GLY A 363 -11.04 15.24 4.00
CA GLY A 363 -10.18 15.85 5.03
C GLY A 363 -8.73 16.03 4.56
N TYR A 364 -8.17 15.03 3.86
CA TYR A 364 -6.82 15.14 3.28
C TYR A 364 -6.75 16.22 2.19
N ILE A 365 -7.77 16.33 1.34
CA ILE A 365 -7.81 17.35 0.30
C ILE A 365 -7.84 18.75 0.93
N ASN A 366 -8.63 18.97 1.98
CA ASN A 366 -8.67 20.26 2.68
C ASN A 366 -7.34 20.60 3.37
N GLU A 367 -6.60 19.62 3.89
CA GLU A 367 -5.21 19.80 4.34
C GLU A 367 -4.25 20.15 3.19
N LEU A 368 -4.37 19.48 2.05
CA LEU A 368 -3.58 19.77 0.85
C LEU A 368 -3.82 21.22 0.37
N LEU A 369 -5.09 21.65 0.32
CA LEU A 369 -5.44 23.02 -0.06
C LEU A 369 -4.86 24.06 0.90
N ALA A 370 -4.89 23.79 2.20
CA ALA A 370 -4.26 24.63 3.21
C ALA A 370 -2.76 24.81 2.96
N ARG A 371 -2.02 23.74 2.65
CA ARG A 371 -0.59 23.77 2.34
C ARG A 371 -0.28 24.51 1.03
N LEU A 372 -1.09 24.30 -0.02
CA LEU A 372 -0.88 24.92 -1.32
C LEU A 372 -1.16 26.44 -1.32
N THR A 373 -2.07 26.89 -0.46
CA THR A 373 -2.51 28.28 -0.34
C THR A 373 -1.89 29.03 0.84
N ASP A 374 -1.11 28.34 1.67
CA ASP A 374 -0.56 28.83 2.93
C ASP A 374 -1.65 29.47 3.83
N GLN A 375 -2.82 28.81 3.90
CA GLN A 375 -3.96 29.21 4.73
C GLN A 375 -4.28 28.14 5.79
N PRO A 376 -4.93 28.50 6.92
CA PRO A 376 -5.41 27.51 7.89
C PRO A 376 -6.38 26.49 7.27
N VAL A 377 -6.35 25.26 7.77
CA VAL A 377 -7.26 24.19 7.36
C VAL A 377 -8.71 24.58 7.64
N GLN A 378 -9.57 24.44 6.61
CA GLN A 378 -11.01 24.64 6.70
C GLN A 378 -11.70 23.32 6.39
N ASP A 379 -12.10 22.61 7.43
CA ASP A 379 -12.71 21.28 7.30
C ASP A 379 -13.57 20.94 8.52
N HIS A 380 -14.68 20.25 8.25
CA HIS A 380 -15.60 19.69 9.24
C HIS A 380 -15.77 18.17 9.07
N THR A 381 -14.83 17.51 8.39
CA THR A 381 -14.83 16.09 8.12
C THR A 381 -13.86 15.32 9.03
N GLN A 382 -12.74 14.86 8.49
CA GLN A 382 -11.81 13.89 9.08
C GLN A 382 -10.60 14.56 9.72
N THR A 383 -10.47 15.88 9.59
CA THR A 383 -9.36 16.64 10.16
C THR A 383 -9.40 16.65 11.68
N ASN A 384 -8.21 16.73 12.29
CA ASN A 384 -8.10 16.92 13.72
C ASN A 384 -7.70 18.37 13.99
N ARG A 385 -8.69 19.21 14.32
CA ARG A 385 -8.49 20.65 14.57
C ARG A 385 -7.40 20.96 15.61
N THR A 386 -7.13 20.06 16.56
CA THR A 386 -6.06 20.26 17.55
C THR A 386 -4.67 20.07 16.93
N LEU A 387 -4.53 19.14 15.99
CA LEU A 387 -3.29 18.90 15.25
C LEU A 387 -3.09 19.97 14.18
N ASP A 388 -4.17 20.34 13.47
CA ASP A 388 -4.07 21.18 12.28
C ASP A 388 -3.98 22.68 12.58
N SER A 389 -4.26 23.08 13.83
CA SER A 389 -4.11 24.47 14.30
C SER A 389 -2.72 24.81 14.85
N LYS A 390 -1.82 23.83 14.92
CA LYS A 390 -0.49 23.97 15.55
C LYS A 390 0.64 23.84 14.52
N PRO A 391 1.55 24.82 14.41
CA PRO A 391 2.67 24.73 13.48
C PRO A 391 3.59 23.52 13.68
N GLU A 392 3.64 22.96 14.89
CA GLU A 392 4.45 21.78 15.20
C GLU A 392 3.92 20.50 14.55
N THR A 393 2.59 20.41 14.38
CA THR A 393 1.90 19.22 13.86
C THR A 393 1.28 19.43 12.48
N PHE A 394 1.14 20.68 12.05
CA PHE A 394 0.73 21.07 10.71
C PHE A 394 1.36 22.41 10.31
N PRO A 395 2.67 22.43 9.98
CA PRO A 395 3.31 23.64 9.48
C PRO A 395 2.79 24.01 8.09
N LEU A 396 2.74 25.30 7.80
CA LEU A 396 2.56 25.85 6.45
C LEU A 396 3.90 26.37 5.91
N GLY A 397 4.01 26.62 4.60
CA GLY A 397 5.23 27.16 3.99
C GLY A 397 6.44 26.22 3.88
N ARG A 398 6.30 24.90 4.13
CA ARG A 398 7.39 23.94 3.86
C ARG A 398 7.54 23.68 2.36
N GLY A 399 8.77 23.33 1.97
CA GLY A 399 9.08 22.94 0.59
C GLY A 399 8.61 21.53 0.24
N ILE A 400 8.72 20.58 1.18
CA ILE A 400 8.30 19.18 0.97
C ILE A 400 7.39 18.76 2.12
N TYR A 401 6.21 18.25 1.76
CA TYR A 401 5.34 17.49 2.65
C TYR A 401 5.25 16.05 2.15
N ILE A 402 5.35 15.08 3.05
CA ILE A 402 5.07 13.70 2.72
C ILE A 402 4.25 13.01 3.80
N ASP A 403 3.17 12.38 3.37
CA ASP A 403 2.21 11.69 4.20
C ASP A 403 2.15 10.20 3.81
N PHE A 404 2.35 9.32 4.78
CA PHE A 404 2.28 7.87 4.59
C PHE A 404 0.90 7.33 4.97
N SER A 405 0.31 6.55 4.07
CA SER A 405 -1.10 6.13 4.12
C SER A 405 -1.30 4.69 3.62
N HIS A 406 -2.55 4.30 3.38
CA HIS A 406 -2.98 3.04 2.78
C HIS A 406 -3.60 3.26 1.39
N ASP A 407 -3.77 2.17 0.65
CA ASP A 407 -4.42 2.16 -0.66
C ASP A 407 -5.84 2.73 -0.62
N ASN A 408 -6.68 2.27 0.30
CA ASN A 408 -8.09 2.62 0.33
C ASN A 408 -8.31 4.13 0.45
N LEU A 409 -7.60 4.80 1.36
CA LEU A 409 -7.66 6.24 1.47
C LEU A 409 -7.14 6.94 0.21
N MET A 410 -6.01 6.50 -0.34
CA MET A 410 -5.48 7.10 -1.57
C MET A 410 -6.49 7.00 -2.73
N VAL A 411 -7.22 5.88 -2.84
CA VAL A 411 -8.34 5.73 -3.78
C VAL A 411 -9.46 6.74 -3.51
N ALA A 412 -9.82 6.96 -2.24
CA ALA A 412 -10.82 7.97 -1.86
C ALA A 412 -10.37 9.39 -2.23
N VAL A 413 -9.10 9.74 -1.98
CA VAL A 413 -8.50 11.02 -2.35
C VAL A 413 -8.52 11.21 -3.87
N ILE A 414 -8.01 10.24 -4.64
CA ILE A 414 -8.02 10.29 -6.11
C ILE A 414 -9.45 10.47 -6.64
N SER A 415 -10.41 9.77 -6.02
CA SER A 415 -11.82 9.85 -6.41
C SER A 415 -12.42 11.22 -6.11
N ALA A 416 -12.24 11.75 -4.89
CA ALA A 416 -12.73 13.07 -4.51
C ALA A 416 -12.10 14.23 -5.28
N MET A 417 -10.83 14.09 -5.70
CA MET A 417 -10.18 15.09 -6.56
C MET A 417 -10.64 15.03 -8.03
N GLY A 418 -11.33 13.96 -8.41
CA GLY A 418 -11.94 13.80 -9.73
C GLY A 418 -11.03 13.23 -10.83
N MET A 419 -9.79 12.83 -10.54
CA MET A 419 -8.68 12.68 -11.51
C MET A 419 -8.85 11.73 -12.71
N THR A 420 -9.81 10.82 -12.72
CA THR A 420 -9.93 9.85 -13.83
C THR A 420 -10.84 10.39 -14.93
N GLY A 421 -10.51 10.10 -16.20
CA GLY A 421 -11.07 10.66 -17.46
C GLY A 421 -12.59 10.66 -17.66
N ASN A 422 -13.36 10.21 -16.69
CA ASN A 422 -14.81 10.38 -16.61
C ASN A 422 -15.27 11.75 -16.10
N HIS A 423 -14.39 12.76 -16.08
CA HIS A 423 -14.71 14.18 -15.93
C HIS A 423 -15.89 14.67 -16.81
N ILE A 424 -16.24 13.95 -17.89
CA ILE A 424 -17.39 14.28 -18.76
C ILE A 424 -18.75 13.85 -18.18
N LYS A 425 -18.80 13.21 -17.00
CA LYS A 425 -20.07 12.79 -16.39
C LYS A 425 -20.38 13.35 -15.01
N ALA A 426 -19.51 14.18 -14.42
CA ALA A 426 -19.89 14.96 -13.23
C ALA A 426 -20.92 16.08 -13.53
N GLN A 427 -21.23 16.33 -14.82
CA GLN A 427 -22.33 17.20 -15.27
C GLN A 427 -23.51 16.43 -15.88
N SER A 428 -23.51 15.10 -15.83
CA SER A 428 -24.65 14.25 -16.24
C SER A 428 -25.07 13.38 -15.06
N ASP A 429 -26.35 13.11 -14.86
CA ASP A 429 -26.87 12.26 -13.77
C ASP A 429 -26.39 10.77 -13.78
N THR A 430 -25.34 10.43 -14.53
CA THR A 430 -24.78 9.07 -14.61
C THR A 430 -23.38 9.01 -14.02
N ARG A 431 -23.24 8.52 -12.77
CA ARG A 431 -21.93 8.19 -12.18
C ARG A 431 -21.14 7.26 -13.12
N PRO A 432 -19.80 7.30 -13.15
CA PRO A 432 -19.03 6.25 -13.81
C PRO A 432 -19.42 4.89 -13.19
N ILE A 433 -19.54 3.84 -14.00
CA ILE A 433 -19.91 2.50 -13.55
C ILE A 433 -18.90 1.52 -14.14
N LEU A 434 -18.17 0.83 -13.27
CA LEU A 434 -17.32 -0.29 -13.63
C LEU A 434 -18.19 -1.56 -13.63
N ASP A 435 -18.37 -2.22 -14.77
CA ASP A 435 -19.35 -3.30 -14.90
C ASP A 435 -18.88 -4.59 -14.20
N PRO A 436 -19.54 -5.08 -13.13
CA PRO A 436 -19.13 -6.31 -12.44
C PRO A 436 -19.50 -7.59 -13.21
N THR A 437 -20.15 -7.48 -14.37
CA THR A 437 -20.62 -8.62 -15.18
C THR A 437 -19.83 -8.82 -16.49
N ARG A 438 -18.93 -7.89 -16.82
CA ARG A 438 -18.16 -7.94 -18.05
C ARG A 438 -16.81 -7.24 -17.87
N TYR A 439 -15.75 -7.87 -18.39
CA TYR A 439 -14.43 -7.24 -18.46
C TYR A 439 -14.49 -5.97 -19.33
N GLN A 440 -14.01 -4.86 -18.77
CA GLN A 440 -13.88 -3.59 -19.48
C GLN A 440 -12.43 -3.35 -19.90
N GLU A 441 -12.17 -3.52 -21.19
CA GLU A 441 -10.91 -3.13 -21.83
C GLU A 441 -10.76 -1.61 -21.87
N ASN A 442 -9.51 -1.13 -21.83
CA ASN A 442 -9.16 0.29 -21.99
C ASN A 442 -9.88 1.24 -21.01
N ARG A 443 -10.23 0.75 -19.83
CA ARG A 443 -10.75 1.57 -18.73
C ARG A 443 -9.69 2.54 -18.20
N ASP A 444 -10.11 3.66 -17.62
CA ASP A 444 -9.19 4.60 -16.96
C ASP A 444 -8.91 4.23 -15.50
N TRP A 445 -9.53 3.16 -15.00
CA TRP A 445 -9.43 2.70 -13.62
C TRP A 445 -8.65 1.38 -13.54
N TYR A 446 -7.35 1.49 -13.34
CA TYR A 446 -6.44 0.36 -13.06
C TYR A 446 -5.77 0.60 -11.71
N ILE A 447 -6.06 -0.24 -10.72
CA ILE A 447 -5.57 -0.08 -9.35
C ILE A 447 -4.07 -0.31 -9.27
N SER A 448 -3.51 -1.17 -10.13
CA SER A 448 -2.05 -1.30 -10.31
C SER A 448 -1.35 0.00 -10.71
N LYS A 449 -2.06 0.98 -11.29
CA LYS A 449 -1.53 2.30 -11.69
C LYS A 449 -1.77 3.40 -10.65
N PHE A 450 -2.65 3.19 -9.68
CA PHE A 450 -3.06 4.23 -8.72
C PHE A 450 -2.51 3.99 -7.33
N VAL A 451 -2.59 2.75 -6.86
CA VAL A 451 -2.21 2.38 -5.50
C VAL A 451 -1.46 1.03 -5.45
N PRO A 452 -0.45 0.77 -6.29
CA PRO A 452 0.45 -0.37 -6.08
C PRO A 452 1.18 -0.25 -4.73
N PHE A 453 1.87 -1.30 -4.30
CA PHE A 453 2.74 -1.19 -3.13
C PHE A 453 3.79 -0.10 -3.33
N SER A 454 3.96 0.80 -2.35
CA SER A 454 4.82 1.99 -2.46
C SER A 454 4.39 3.01 -3.54
N GLY A 455 3.18 2.88 -4.09
CA GLY A 455 2.59 3.85 -5.01
C GLY A 455 2.36 5.20 -4.34
N ARG A 456 2.38 6.28 -5.12
CA ARG A 456 2.21 7.65 -4.61
C ARG A 456 1.51 8.59 -5.57
N MET A 457 0.82 9.56 -4.98
CA MET A 457 0.34 10.76 -5.65
C MET A 457 1.20 11.94 -5.21
N VAL A 458 1.61 12.77 -6.17
CA VAL A 458 2.48 13.93 -5.98
C VAL A 458 1.78 15.16 -6.54
N VAL A 459 1.62 16.19 -5.72
CA VAL A 459 1.12 17.51 -6.12
C VAL A 459 2.27 18.50 -6.05
N GLU A 460 2.76 18.89 -7.22
CA GLU A 460 3.80 19.90 -7.38
C GLU A 460 3.16 21.29 -7.46
N ARG A 461 3.71 22.27 -6.76
CA ARG A 461 3.37 23.70 -6.87
C ARG A 461 4.59 24.44 -7.42
N MET A 462 4.36 25.31 -8.39
CA MET A 462 5.42 26.04 -9.08
C MET A 462 4.99 27.45 -9.48
N GLU A 463 5.99 28.33 -9.62
CA GLU A 463 5.84 29.68 -10.12
C GLU A 463 6.41 29.75 -11.54
N CYS A 464 5.63 30.27 -12.51
CA CYS A 464 6.07 30.34 -13.91
C CYS A 464 6.16 31.79 -14.41
N GLY A 465 7.10 32.06 -15.32
CA GLY A 465 7.39 33.38 -15.90
C GLY A 465 6.39 33.85 -16.99
N ASN A 466 6.02 35.13 -16.95
CA ASN A 466 4.78 35.67 -17.52
C ASN A 466 4.74 36.03 -19.04
N ALA A 467 5.48 35.37 -19.95
CA ALA A 467 5.53 35.84 -21.36
C ALA A 467 5.56 34.81 -22.50
N ARG A 468 5.56 33.49 -22.23
CA ARG A 468 5.42 32.47 -23.30
C ARG A 468 4.34 31.42 -23.04
N ALA A 469 3.92 31.27 -21.78
CA ALA A 469 2.73 30.50 -21.45
C ALA A 469 1.45 31.11 -22.06
N ALA A 470 1.41 32.41 -22.34
CA ALA A 470 0.22 33.01 -22.96
C ALA A 470 0.04 32.70 -24.46
N GLY A 471 1.11 32.32 -25.17
CA GLY A 471 1.08 32.04 -26.62
C GLY A 471 1.10 30.56 -26.99
N ARG A 472 1.40 29.67 -26.03
CA ARG A 472 1.41 28.21 -26.22
C ARG A 472 0.17 27.51 -25.66
N PHE A 473 -0.53 28.18 -24.76
CA PHE A 473 -1.69 27.69 -24.04
C PHE A 473 -2.86 28.56 -24.52
N GLY A 474 -3.86 27.97 -25.15
CA GLY A 474 -4.90 28.69 -25.90
C GLY A 474 -5.48 29.89 -25.14
N ASN A 475 -5.79 30.95 -25.89
CA ASN A 475 -6.14 32.31 -25.46
C ASN A 475 -7.36 32.48 -24.51
N ALA A 476 -7.82 31.46 -23.77
CA ALA A 476 -9.09 31.51 -23.04
C ALA A 476 -8.97 31.76 -21.52
N SER A 477 -7.84 31.47 -20.87
CA SER A 477 -7.78 31.40 -19.38
C SER A 477 -6.93 32.48 -18.70
N LEU A 478 -6.13 33.24 -19.45
CA LEU A 478 -5.05 34.08 -18.89
C LEU A 478 -5.50 35.40 -18.26
N GLU A 479 -6.77 35.77 -18.37
CA GLU A 479 -7.27 37.01 -17.77
C GLU A 479 -7.71 36.84 -16.30
N ARG A 480 -7.72 35.61 -15.76
CA ARG A 480 -8.36 35.31 -14.47
C ARG A 480 -7.45 34.82 -13.35
N GLY A 481 -6.13 34.81 -13.51
CA GLY A 481 -5.21 34.42 -12.44
C GLY A 481 -4.81 35.62 -11.56
N GLN A 482 -5.03 35.51 -10.24
CA GLN A 482 -4.51 36.46 -9.26
C GLN A 482 -2.98 36.54 -9.35
N ARG A 483 -2.46 37.71 -9.74
CA ARG A 483 -1.02 37.96 -9.88
C ARG A 483 -0.41 38.24 -8.52
N ASP A 484 0.76 37.68 -8.24
CA ASP A 484 1.57 38.16 -7.12
C ASP A 484 2.18 39.55 -7.44
N GLY A 485 2.81 40.18 -6.44
CA GLY A 485 3.50 41.46 -6.62
C GLY A 485 4.69 41.44 -7.60
N SER A 486 5.09 40.26 -8.09
CA SER A 486 6.17 40.06 -9.07
C SER A 486 5.66 39.83 -10.50
N GLY A 487 4.35 39.61 -10.67
CA GLY A 487 3.74 39.26 -11.95
C GLY A 487 3.94 37.79 -12.33
N SER A 488 4.23 36.87 -11.41
CA SER A 488 4.26 35.42 -11.67
C SER A 488 2.88 34.80 -11.35
N ALA A 489 2.53 33.75 -12.09
CA ALA A 489 1.34 32.93 -11.82
C ALA A 489 1.76 31.61 -11.17
N VAL A 490 0.98 31.19 -10.17
CA VAL A 490 1.21 29.94 -9.43
C VAL A 490 0.40 28.83 -10.07
N TYR A 491 1.09 27.73 -10.37
CA TYR A 491 0.50 26.54 -10.97
C TYR A 491 0.66 25.32 -10.07
N VAL A 492 -0.22 24.36 -10.25
CA VAL A 492 -0.11 23.01 -9.71
C VAL A 492 -0.08 21.98 -10.83
N ARG A 493 0.62 20.87 -10.58
CA ARG A 493 0.64 19.67 -11.43
C ARG A 493 0.51 18.44 -10.55
N ILE A 494 -0.28 17.47 -10.98
CA ILE A 494 -0.48 16.23 -10.22
C ILE A 494 0.08 15.05 -10.99
N LEU A 495 0.84 14.21 -10.30
CA LEU A 495 1.35 12.95 -10.82
C LEU A 495 0.86 11.80 -9.95
N VAL A 496 0.44 10.70 -10.58
CA VAL A 496 0.15 9.43 -9.90
C VAL A 496 1.08 8.39 -10.47
N ASP A 497 1.97 7.87 -9.63
CA ASP A 497 3.04 6.96 -10.03
C ASP A 497 3.80 7.42 -11.29
N ASP A 498 4.15 8.71 -11.26
CA ASP A 498 4.88 9.46 -12.28
C ASP A 498 4.10 9.79 -13.57
N ALA A 499 2.85 9.32 -13.73
CA ALA A 499 1.97 9.74 -14.81
C ALA A 499 1.29 11.08 -14.49
N VAL A 500 1.38 12.05 -15.40
CA VAL A 500 0.74 13.35 -15.25
C VAL A 500 -0.77 13.22 -15.40
N GLN A 501 -1.53 13.76 -14.45
CA GLN A 501 -2.99 13.69 -14.44
C GLN A 501 -3.61 14.94 -15.07
N ASP A 502 -4.56 14.75 -16.01
CA ASP A 502 -5.38 15.84 -16.57
C ASP A 502 -6.68 15.96 -15.77
N LEU A 503 -6.80 17.03 -14.97
CA LEU A 503 -7.98 17.28 -14.15
C LEU A 503 -9.21 17.76 -14.95
N GLY A 504 -9.11 17.92 -16.27
CA GLY A 504 -10.25 18.28 -17.15
C GLY A 504 -10.74 19.73 -17.04
N ILE A 505 -10.80 20.27 -15.82
CA ILE A 505 -10.96 21.69 -15.46
C ILE A 505 -9.77 22.56 -15.91
N CYS A 506 -8.59 21.94 -16.04
CA CYS A 506 -7.33 22.58 -16.41
C CYS A 506 -6.99 22.34 -17.89
N LYS A 507 -8.00 22.01 -18.71
CA LYS A 507 -7.86 21.61 -20.12
C LYS A 507 -7.07 22.64 -20.93
N GLY A 508 -6.14 22.13 -21.74
CA GLY A 508 -5.38 22.91 -22.72
C GLY A 508 -3.92 23.18 -22.34
N SER A 509 -3.47 22.72 -21.17
CA SER A 509 -2.07 22.72 -20.78
C SER A 509 -1.35 21.47 -21.27
N LYS A 510 -0.34 21.63 -22.14
CA LYS A 510 0.46 20.50 -22.65
C LYS A 510 1.22 19.75 -21.55
N ASP A 511 1.41 20.39 -20.41
CA ASP A 511 2.25 19.90 -19.30
C ASP A 511 1.41 19.50 -18.08
N GLY A 512 0.08 19.43 -18.20
CA GLY A 512 -0.84 19.10 -17.11
C GLY A 512 -0.94 20.18 -16.01
N LEU A 513 -0.44 21.39 -16.29
CA LEU A 513 -0.47 22.51 -15.35
C LEU A 513 -1.88 23.10 -15.21
N CYS A 514 -2.27 23.36 -13.97
CA CYS A 514 -3.47 24.11 -13.60
C CYS A 514 -3.09 25.35 -12.81
N THR A 515 -3.79 26.48 -12.97
CA THR A 515 -3.56 27.58 -12.01
C THR A 515 -3.97 27.11 -10.62
N LEU A 516 -3.28 27.59 -9.58
CA LEU A 516 -3.63 27.24 -8.20
C LEU A 516 -5.08 27.66 -7.87
N GLU A 517 -5.53 28.81 -8.40
CA GLU A 517 -6.89 29.31 -8.21
C GLU A 517 -7.94 28.38 -8.83
N ASP A 518 -7.77 28.00 -10.10
CA ASP A 518 -8.69 27.07 -10.78
C ASP A 518 -8.70 25.70 -10.10
N PHE A 519 -7.53 25.22 -9.66
CA PHE A 519 -7.44 23.99 -8.90
C PHE A 519 -8.21 24.09 -7.58
N VAL A 520 -8.00 25.13 -6.77
CA VAL A 520 -8.73 25.32 -5.51
C VAL A 520 -10.24 25.41 -5.76
N GLU A 521 -10.68 26.11 -6.80
CA GLU A 521 -12.10 26.25 -7.14
C GLU A 521 -12.73 24.92 -7.55
N SER A 522 -11.99 24.08 -8.28
CA SER A 522 -12.47 22.77 -8.68
C SER A 522 -12.67 21.78 -7.53
N GLN A 523 -11.97 21.97 -6.42
CA GLN A 523 -12.09 21.11 -5.23
C GLN A 523 -13.33 21.45 -4.39
N ARG A 524 -14.39 21.97 -5.03
CA ARG A 524 -15.64 22.41 -4.38
C ARG A 524 -16.26 21.32 -3.51
N TYR A 525 -16.29 20.06 -3.98
CA TYR A 525 -16.82 18.94 -3.20
C TYR A 525 -16.12 18.82 -1.84
N ALA A 526 -14.79 18.91 -1.81
CA ALA A 526 -14.02 18.87 -0.57
C ALA A 526 -14.20 20.14 0.29
N ARG A 527 -14.14 21.33 -0.32
CA ARG A 527 -14.33 22.61 0.39
C ARG A 527 -15.72 22.76 1.02
N GLU A 528 -16.72 22.10 0.45
CA GLU A 528 -18.09 22.04 0.98
C GLU A 528 -18.31 20.79 1.87
N ASN A 529 -17.25 20.21 2.43
CA ASN A 529 -17.27 19.08 3.37
C ASN A 529 -18.00 17.84 2.84
N GLY A 530 -17.91 17.56 1.53
CA GLY A 530 -18.58 16.41 0.92
C GLY A 530 -20.04 16.66 0.52
N GLN A 531 -20.52 17.91 0.54
CA GLN A 531 -21.86 18.29 0.02
C GLN A 531 -23.03 17.49 0.61
N GLY A 532 -22.95 17.10 1.88
CA GLY A 532 -23.96 16.29 2.56
C GLY A 532 -23.56 14.82 2.73
N ASP A 533 -22.64 14.30 1.92
CA ASP A 533 -22.22 12.89 2.00
C ASP A 533 -21.51 12.59 3.34
N TRP A 534 -20.79 13.57 3.90
CA TRP A 534 -20.10 13.38 5.17
C TRP A 534 -21.09 13.19 6.32
N GLU A 535 -22.21 13.91 6.30
CA GLU A 535 -23.28 13.74 7.27
C GLU A 535 -23.97 12.37 7.13
N GLU A 536 -24.07 11.81 5.92
CA GLU A 536 -24.62 10.46 5.67
C GLU A 536 -23.73 9.34 6.24
N CYS A 537 -22.46 9.60 6.55
CA CYS A 537 -21.59 8.64 7.24
C CYS A 537 -22.13 8.20 8.62
N PHE A 538 -23.05 8.97 9.21
CA PHE A 538 -23.53 8.78 10.59
C PHE A 538 -25.06 8.73 10.74
N LYS A 539 -25.82 8.70 9.65
CA LYS A 539 -27.30 8.58 9.66
C LYS A 539 -27.75 7.13 9.56
#